data_AF-A0A7V5LGW1-F1
#
_entry.id   AF-A0A7V5LGW1-F1
#
_cell.length_a   1.000
_cell.length_b   1.000
_cell.length_c   1.000
_cell.angle_alpha   90.00
_cell.angle_beta   90.00
_cell.angle_gamma   90.00
#
_symmetry.space_group_name_H-M   'P 1'
#
loop_
_entity.id
_entity.type
_entity.pdbx_description
1 polymer ?
#
loop_
_entity_poly.entity_id
_entity_poly.type
_entity_poly.pdbx_seq_one_letter_code
_entity_poly.pdbx_strand_id
1 'polypeptide(L)'
;MTIEDFVAKLEKILPFEAGLENDKLGLQIKTDSGEISNALICYELTPEVIEEALSYKSNLIISFHPLIYHPLQNILNTERVGTLVQGLIRNGISLVVCHTNFDAYQKGTSWIFANRIGLVVTGF
;
A
#
# COMPACT_ATOMS: atom_id res chain seq x y z
N MET A 1 -11.24 13.99 -4.35
CA MET A 1 -11.44 12.52 -4.45
C MET A 1 -11.18 11.92 -3.08
N THR A 2 -12.11 11.13 -2.55
CA THR A 2 -11.96 10.49 -1.23
C THR A 2 -11.07 9.25 -1.29
N ILE A 3 -10.67 8.73 -0.12
CA ILE A 3 -9.94 7.46 -0.02
C ILE A 3 -10.79 6.30 -0.54
N GLU A 4 -12.09 6.27 -0.23
CA GLU A 4 -13.03 5.26 -0.70
C GLU A 4 -13.14 5.26 -2.22
N ASP A 5 -13.29 6.45 -2.82
CA ASP A 5 -13.36 6.60 -4.27
C ASP A 5 -12.07 6.10 -4.94
N PHE A 6 -10.92 6.39 -4.34
CA PHE A 6 -9.64 5.92 -4.82
C PHE A 6 -9.51 4.41 -4.75
N VAL A 7 -9.84 3.80 -3.60
CA VAL A 7 -9.81 2.34 -3.42
C VAL A 7 -10.75 1.65 -4.39
N ALA A 8 -11.98 2.16 -4.58
CA ALA A 8 -12.93 1.61 -5.54
C ALA A 8 -12.45 1.72 -7.00
N LYS A 9 -11.66 2.73 -7.35
CA LYS A 9 -11.01 2.84 -8.67
C LYS A 9 -9.82 1.89 -8.79
N LEU A 10 -9.03 1.77 -7.73
CA LEU A 10 -7.88 0.87 -7.67
C LEU A 10 -8.31 -0.59 -7.84
N GLU A 11 -9.37 -1.01 -7.16
CA GLU A 11 -9.91 -2.37 -7.23
C GLU A 11 -10.40 -2.76 -8.64
N LYS A 12 -10.80 -1.78 -9.48
CA LYS A 12 -11.11 -2.03 -10.90
C LYS A 12 -9.87 -2.33 -11.75
N ILE A 13 -8.69 -1.90 -11.31
CA ILE A 13 -7.42 -2.07 -12.02
C ILE A 13 -6.64 -3.26 -11.46
N LEU A 14 -6.60 -3.38 -10.13
CA LEU A 14 -5.93 -4.43 -9.37
C LEU A 14 -6.95 -5.06 -8.41
N PRO A 15 -7.84 -5.94 -8.90
CA PRO A 15 -8.86 -6.58 -8.07
C PRO A 15 -8.22 -7.26 -6.87
N PHE A 16 -8.72 -7.00 -5.66
CA PHE A 16 -8.13 -7.60 -4.46
C PHE A 16 -8.35 -9.12 -4.42
N GLU A 17 -9.44 -9.60 -5.02
CA GLU A 17 -9.73 -11.03 -5.21
C GLU A 17 -8.73 -11.76 -6.12
N ALA A 18 -7.96 -11.03 -6.94
CA ALA A 18 -6.90 -11.62 -7.76
C ALA A 18 -5.64 -11.93 -6.95
N GLY A 19 -5.53 -11.43 -5.72
CA GLY A 19 -4.46 -11.81 -4.81
C GLY A 19 -4.62 -13.22 -4.25
N LEU A 20 -3.58 -13.70 -3.57
CA LEU A 20 -3.62 -14.99 -2.90
C LEU A 20 -4.66 -14.98 -1.76
N GLU A 21 -5.29 -16.14 -1.56
CA GLU A 21 -6.24 -16.33 -0.48
C GLU A 21 -5.58 -15.99 0.88
N ASN A 22 -6.29 -15.23 1.71
CA ASN A 22 -5.86 -14.75 3.02
C ASN A 22 -4.74 -13.70 3.05
N ASP A 23 -4.27 -13.20 1.90
CA ASP A 23 -3.36 -12.05 1.86
C ASP A 23 -4.03 -10.77 2.41
N LYS A 24 -3.22 -9.78 2.81
CA LYS A 24 -3.70 -8.54 3.45
C LYS A 24 -3.60 -7.37 2.48
N LEU A 25 -4.67 -7.20 1.71
CA LEU A 25 -4.78 -6.23 0.63
C LEU A 25 -5.72 -5.07 0.98
N GLY A 26 -5.62 -3.98 0.23
CA GLY A 26 -6.55 -2.86 0.31
C GLY A 26 -6.26 -1.90 1.45
N LEU A 27 -7.29 -1.18 1.89
CA LEU A 27 -7.17 -0.14 2.91
C LEU A 27 -6.89 -0.74 4.29
N GLN A 28 -5.69 -0.51 4.83
CA GLN A 28 -5.32 -0.96 6.18
C GLN A 28 -5.53 0.11 7.24
N ILE A 29 -5.26 1.37 6.90
CA ILE A 29 -5.39 2.50 7.82
C ILE A 29 -6.09 3.63 7.09
N LYS A 30 -7.24 4.05 7.62
CA LYS A 30 -7.97 5.23 7.17
C LYS A 30 -7.74 6.37 8.17
N THR A 31 -7.49 7.56 7.68
CA THR A 31 -7.41 8.78 8.48
C THR A 31 -8.46 9.80 8.02
N ASP A 32 -8.75 10.80 8.85
CA ASP A 32 -9.73 11.85 8.56
C ASP A 32 -9.16 13.02 7.73
N SER A 33 -8.18 12.74 6.87
CA SER A 33 -7.48 13.76 6.08
C SER A 33 -8.28 14.35 4.92
N GLY A 34 -9.54 13.92 4.74
CA GLY A 34 -10.47 14.46 3.75
C GLY A 34 -10.16 13.98 2.33
N GLU A 35 -9.99 14.92 1.41
CA GLU A 35 -9.64 14.59 0.02
C GLU A 35 -8.15 14.25 -0.10
N ILE A 36 -7.83 13.30 -0.99
CA ILE A 36 -6.44 12.95 -1.28
C ILE A 36 -5.72 14.15 -1.90
N SER A 37 -4.66 14.63 -1.24
CA SER A 37 -3.81 15.72 -1.73
C SER A 37 -2.71 15.19 -2.65
N ASN A 38 -2.02 14.14 -2.21
CA ASN A 38 -0.93 13.48 -2.92
C ASN A 38 -0.78 12.04 -2.39
N ALA A 39 -0.34 11.14 -3.26
CA ALA A 39 -0.13 9.73 -2.96
C ALA A 39 1.35 9.38 -3.16
N LEU A 40 1.96 8.78 -2.14
CA LEU A 40 3.31 8.22 -2.23
C LEU A 40 3.21 6.71 -2.43
N ILE A 41 4.00 6.14 -3.34
CA ILE A 41 4.08 4.70 -3.57
C ILE A 41 5.40 4.19 -3.00
N CYS A 42 5.36 3.13 -2.18
CA CYS A 42 6.56 2.50 -1.63
C CYS A 42 6.49 0.97 -1.71
N TYR A 43 7.64 0.32 -1.58
CA TYR A 43 7.71 -1.14 -1.50
C TYR A 43 7.44 -1.62 -0.07
N GLU A 44 8.23 -1.14 0.88
CA GLU A 44 8.07 -1.36 2.32
C GLU A 44 7.76 -0.01 3.00
N LEU A 45 6.91 -0.02 4.02
CA LEU A 45 6.69 1.17 4.85
C LEU A 45 7.74 1.25 5.96
N THR A 46 8.49 2.35 5.99
CA THR A 46 9.47 2.65 7.04
C THR A 46 9.22 4.05 7.62
N PRO A 47 9.86 4.43 8.74
CA PRO A 47 9.76 5.79 9.26
C PRO A 47 10.18 6.86 8.24
N GLU A 48 11.23 6.59 7.47
CA GLU A 48 11.74 7.49 6.43
C GLU A 48 10.72 7.70 5.31
N VAL A 49 9.92 6.68 4.97
CA VAL A 49 8.83 6.79 3.99
C VAL A 49 7.70 7.70 4.51
N ILE A 50 7.42 7.67 5.83
CA ILE A 50 6.44 8.59 6.44
C ILE A 50 6.97 10.03 6.38
N GLU A 51 8.25 10.24 6.70
CA GLU A 51 8.89 11.56 6.58
C GLU A 51 8.92 12.05 5.11
N GLU A 52 9.18 11.16 4.17
CA GLU A 52 9.13 11.45 2.74
C GLU A 52 7.71 11.87 2.32
N ALA A 53 6.69 11.12 2.72
CA ALA A 53 5.29 11.47 2.46
C ALA A 53 4.93 12.86 3.02
N LEU A 54 5.38 13.19 4.23
CA LEU A 54 5.21 14.51 4.82
C LEU A 54 5.89 15.61 3.99
N SER A 55 7.11 15.37 3.51
CA SER A 55 7.84 16.33 2.67
C SER A 55 7.10 16.65 1.37
N TYR A 56 6.42 15.66 0.80
CA TYR A 56 5.59 15.79 -0.41
C TYR A 56 4.14 16.16 -0.13
N LYS A 57 3.76 16.40 1.13
CA LYS A 57 2.38 16.69 1.57
C LYS A 57 1.38 15.61 1.11
N SER A 58 1.83 14.36 1.10
CA SER A 58 1.03 13.19 0.79
C SER A 58 0.24 12.74 2.00
N ASN A 59 -1.07 12.58 1.83
CA ASN A 59 -1.98 12.05 2.84
C ASN A 59 -2.45 10.62 2.52
N LEU A 60 -1.83 9.99 1.52
CA LEU A 60 -2.02 8.60 1.15
C LEU A 60 -0.65 7.96 0.86
N ILE A 61 -0.41 6.78 1.43
CA ILE A 61 0.68 5.88 1.03
C ILE A 61 0.07 4.61 0.45
N ILE A 62 0.64 4.14 -0.67
CA ILE A 62 0.35 2.85 -1.29
C ILE A 62 1.60 1.99 -1.12
N SER A 63 1.52 0.94 -0.31
CA SER A 63 2.65 0.04 -0.07
C SER A 63 2.47 -1.29 -0.81
N PHE A 64 3.59 -1.90 -1.20
CA PHE A 64 3.57 -3.27 -1.72
C PHE A 64 3.37 -4.28 -0.60
N HIS A 65 4.19 -4.22 0.46
CA HIS A 65 4.01 -5.12 1.60
C HIS A 65 2.95 -4.60 2.58
N PRO A 66 2.13 -5.49 3.17
CA PRO A 66 1.19 -5.12 4.21
C PRO A 66 1.91 -4.73 5.51
N LEU A 67 1.54 -3.59 6.11
CA LEU A 67 2.03 -3.22 7.44
C LEU A 67 1.39 -4.11 8.52
N ILE A 68 0.07 -4.27 8.46
CA ILE A 68 -0.70 -5.08 9.40
C ILE A 68 -0.95 -6.45 8.75
N TYR A 69 0.01 -7.36 8.86
CA TYR A 69 -0.13 -8.70 8.31
C TYR A 69 -0.93 -9.65 9.21
N HIS A 70 -0.79 -9.46 10.53
CA HIS A 70 -1.53 -10.18 11.55
C HIS A 70 -2.40 -9.22 12.38
N PRO A 71 -3.53 -9.69 12.94
CA PRO A 71 -4.34 -8.87 13.83
C PRO A 71 -3.52 -8.31 15.01
N LEU A 72 -3.56 -6.99 15.19
CA LEU A 72 -2.85 -6.32 16.27
C LEU A 72 -3.56 -6.55 17.60
N GLN A 73 -2.81 -6.99 18.62
CA GLN A 73 -3.31 -7.08 20.00
C GLN A 73 -3.18 -5.74 20.73
N ASN A 74 -2.20 -4.93 20.35
CA ASN A 74 -1.91 -3.63 20.92
C ASN A 74 -1.20 -2.74 19.87
N ILE A 75 -1.07 -1.45 20.17
CA ILE A 75 -0.35 -0.47 19.33
C ILE A 75 0.66 0.26 20.23
N LEU A 76 1.86 -0.29 20.35
CA LEU A 76 2.92 0.24 21.21
C LEU A 76 4.01 0.93 20.36
N ASN A 77 4.47 2.10 20.81
CA ASN A 77 5.57 2.84 20.14
C ASN A 77 6.96 2.24 20.41
N THR A 78 7.02 1.10 21.10
CA THR A 78 8.21 0.27 21.29
C THR A 78 8.29 -0.85 20.24
N GLU A 79 7.24 -1.06 19.45
CA GLU A 79 7.16 -2.07 18.41
C GLU A 79 7.15 -1.42 17.02
N ARG A 80 7.71 -2.11 16.01
CA ARG A 80 7.81 -1.57 14.64
C ARG A 80 6.44 -1.17 14.09
N VAL A 81 5.48 -2.10 14.10
CA VAL A 81 4.15 -1.87 13.52
C VAL A 81 3.41 -0.80 14.32
N GLY A 82 3.42 -0.87 15.64
CA GLY A 82 2.77 0.13 16.48
C GLY A 82 3.32 1.54 16.29
N THR A 83 4.64 1.68 16.12
CA THR A 83 5.30 2.97 15.81
C THR A 83 4.82 3.54 14.48
N LEU A 84 4.80 2.72 13.42
CA LEU A 84 4.38 3.15 12.08
C LEU A 84 2.88 3.49 12.03
N VAL A 85 2.04 2.66 12.65
CA VAL A 85 0.59 2.92 12.76
C VAL A 85 0.34 4.27 13.45
N GLN A 86 1.01 4.54 14.57
CA GLN A 86 0.89 5.82 15.26
C GLN A 86 1.41 6.98 14.40
N GLY A 87 2.52 6.79 13.69
CA GLY A 87 3.07 7.79 12.77
C GLY A 87 2.10 8.17 11.67
N LEU A 88 1.49 7.18 11.00
CA LEU A 88 0.49 7.40 9.96
C LEU A 88 -0.74 8.15 10.49
N ILE A 89 -1.32 7.67 11.60
CA ILE A 89 -2.54 8.26 12.18
C ILE A 89 -2.28 9.71 12.64
N ARG A 90 -1.19 9.96 13.36
CA ARG A 90 -0.86 11.31 13.87
C ARG A 90 -0.67 12.33 12.76
N ASN A 91 -0.17 11.88 11.61
CA ASN A 91 0.11 12.73 10.46
C ASN A 91 -1.04 12.78 9.43
N GLY A 92 -2.16 12.09 9.68
CA GLY A 92 -3.29 12.07 8.75
C GLY A 92 -2.97 11.39 7.42
N ILE A 93 -2.13 10.35 7.45
CA ILE A 93 -1.72 9.59 6.26
C ILE A 93 -2.45 8.25 6.26
N SER A 94 -3.28 8.01 5.25
CA SER A 94 -3.94 6.72 5.03
C SER A 94 -3.00 5.73 4.34
N LEU A 95 -3.20 4.42 4.56
CA LEU A 95 -2.39 3.34 3.98
C LEU A 95 -3.25 2.36 3.19
N VAL A 96 -2.93 2.19 1.91
CA VAL A 96 -3.50 1.17 1.02
C VAL A 96 -2.41 0.18 0.62
N VAL A 97 -2.73 -1.11 0.55
CA VAL A 97 -1.77 -2.18 0.24
C VAL A 97 -2.12 -2.86 -1.09
N CYS A 98 -1.12 -2.99 -1.96
CA CYS A 98 -1.17 -3.80 -3.18
C CYS A 98 -0.03 -4.81 -3.16
N HIS A 99 -0.30 -6.05 -2.78
CA HIS A 99 0.69 -7.10 -2.58
C HIS A 99 0.55 -8.16 -3.68
N THR A 100 0.04 -9.34 -3.34
CA THR A 100 -0.06 -10.45 -4.31
C THR A 100 -1.04 -10.17 -5.45
N ASN A 101 -2.01 -9.26 -5.30
CA ASN A 101 -2.85 -8.81 -6.41
C ASN A 101 -2.06 -8.05 -7.48
N PHE A 102 -0.98 -7.36 -7.09
CA PHE A 102 -0.05 -6.76 -8.04
C PHE A 102 0.89 -7.81 -8.63
N ASP A 103 1.29 -8.84 -7.87
CA ASP A 103 2.05 -9.96 -8.44
C ASP A 103 1.24 -10.72 -9.50
N ALA A 104 -0.06 -10.91 -9.25
CA ALA A 104 -1.00 -11.55 -10.16
C ALA A 104 -1.39 -10.66 -11.33
N TYR A 105 -1.04 -9.37 -11.34
CA TYR A 105 -1.39 -8.48 -12.44
C TYR A 105 -0.55 -8.77 -13.68
N GLN A 106 -1.16 -8.75 -14.88
CA GLN A 106 -0.49 -9.06 -16.14
C GLN A 106 0.75 -8.20 -16.43
N LYS A 107 0.74 -6.96 -15.94
CA LYS A 107 1.89 -6.03 -16.04
C LYS A 107 2.48 -5.72 -14.66
N GLY A 108 2.33 -6.65 -13.74
CA GLY A 108 2.76 -6.60 -12.36
C GLY A 108 4.21 -6.99 -12.16
N THR A 109 4.56 -7.35 -10.93
CA THR A 109 5.93 -7.61 -10.46
C THR A 109 6.72 -8.53 -11.39
N SER A 110 6.20 -9.74 -11.67
CA SER A 110 6.89 -10.74 -12.50
C SER A 110 7.10 -10.27 -13.94
N TRP A 111 6.10 -9.59 -14.53
CA TRP A 111 6.22 -9.02 -15.87
C TRP A 111 7.28 -7.90 -15.91
N ILE A 112 7.29 -7.01 -14.92
CA ILE A 112 8.27 -5.93 -14.80
C ILE A 112 9.69 -6.51 -14.71
N PHE A 113 9.90 -7.52 -13.86
CA PHE A 113 11.20 -8.16 -13.73
C PHE A 113 11.63 -8.83 -15.02
N ALA A 114 10.77 -9.64 -15.64
CA ALA A 114 11.07 -10.31 -16.91
C ALA A 114 11.56 -9.31 -17.97
N ASN A 115 10.86 -8.19 -18.15
CA ASN A 115 11.28 -7.15 -19.09
C ASN A 115 12.62 -6.50 -18.71
N ARG A 116 12.85 -6.24 -17.41
CA ARG A 116 14.10 -5.63 -16.91
C ARG A 116 15.33 -6.50 -17.16
N ILE A 117 15.18 -7.82 -17.17
CA ILE A 117 16.27 -8.77 -17.45
C ILE A 117 16.29 -9.26 -18.91
N GLY A 118 15.53 -8.64 -19.81
CA GLY A 118 15.54 -8.92 -21.24
C GLY A 118 14.79 -10.18 -21.67
N LEU A 119 13.88 -10.70 -20.83
CA LEU A 119 13.00 -11.80 -21.19
C LEU A 119 11.77 -11.31 -21.94
N VAL A 120 11.29 -12.11 -22.90
CA VAL A 120 10.04 -11.89 -23.61
C VAL A 120 8.94 -12.73 -22.95
N VAL A 121 7.89 -12.06 -22.45
CA VAL A 121 6.72 -12.72 -21.86
C VAL A 121 5.74 -13.09 -22.97
N THR A 122 5.48 -14.38 -23.16
CA THR A 122 4.64 -14.90 -24.26
C THR A 122 3.23 -15.31 -23.84
N GLY A 123 2.87 -15.19 -22.56
CA GLY A 123 1.56 -15.56 -22.03
C GLY A 123 1.26 -14.92 -20.67
N PHE A 124 0.02 -15.06 -20.22
CA PHE A 124 -0.47 -14.67 -18.90
C PHE A 124 -1.57 -15.63 -18.46
#